data_AF-A0A2N2INC3-F1
#
_entry.id   AF-A0A2N2INC3-F1
#
_cell.length_a   1.000
_cell.length_b   1.000
_cell.length_c   1.000
_cell.angle_alpha   90.00
_cell.angle_beta   90.00
_cell.angle_gamma   90.00
#
_symmetry.space_group_name_H-M   'P 1'
#
loop_
_entity.id
_entity.type
_entity.pdbx_description
1 polymer ?
#
loop_
_entity_poly.entity_id
_entity_poly.type
_entity_poly.pdbx_seq_one_letter_code
_entity_poly.pdbx_strand_id
1 'polypeptide(L)'
;MPQIIVNGKTVHTDPHESLLEVLRREGIRIPTLCHWEGLPAVGACRLCVVELDGQANLVPACATPATEGMRVQTHSPRVVDARKTIIELILANHPDDCLYCPRKGSCELLRLANELGITERTYRGAKIHHPKDVSSPSLVRDPEKCILCGRCVRVCSQIQHVGAIDFTSRGAATLVAPAFGDGLNISSCVHCGQCVTACPTGALTDARHIRRVTTALEDPSLTVVIQHAPSVSVTLGEHFGFAAGTDVDGLMVAALRRLGFKVVFDTSFTADLTVMEEAAELVDRIQNRGPLPMFTSCSPAWVRYVENFHPRWRPHVSTCKSPQQMMGSLIKNVW
;
A
#
# COMPACT_ATOMS: atom_id res chain seq x y z
N MET A 1 -27.81 6.34 24.11
CA MET A 1 -26.82 5.66 23.27
C MET A 1 -26.87 4.19 23.63
N PRO A 2 -26.95 3.29 22.63
CA PRO A 2 -26.97 1.88 22.92
C PRO A 2 -25.72 1.44 23.71
N GLN A 3 -25.87 0.40 24.54
CA GLN A 3 -24.82 -0.14 25.38
C GLN A 3 -24.58 -1.61 25.06
N ILE A 4 -23.30 -1.98 25.05
CA ILE A 4 -22.85 -3.37 24.95
C ILE A 4 -21.89 -3.67 26.09
N ILE A 5 -21.68 -4.96 26.38
CA ILE A 5 -20.74 -5.42 27.40
C ILE A 5 -19.60 -6.14 26.70
N VAL A 6 -18.40 -5.58 26.74
CA VAL A 6 -17.20 -6.15 26.13
C VAL A 6 -16.24 -6.61 27.20
N ASN A 7 -15.90 -7.89 27.24
CA ASN A 7 -15.01 -8.49 28.24
C ASN A 7 -15.39 -8.10 29.70
N GLY A 8 -16.70 -8.02 29.98
CA GLY A 8 -17.24 -7.62 31.28
C GLY A 8 -17.32 -6.10 31.55
N LYS A 9 -16.87 -5.24 30.63
CA LYS A 9 -16.98 -3.78 30.73
C LYS A 9 -18.12 -3.24 29.88
N THR A 10 -18.92 -2.34 30.43
CA THR A 10 -19.97 -1.64 29.67
C THR A 10 -19.34 -0.57 28.79
N VAL A 11 -19.75 -0.54 27.52
CA VAL A 11 -19.25 0.36 26.48
C VAL A 11 -20.45 0.96 25.74
N HIS A 12 -20.38 2.25 25.42
CA HIS A 12 -21.38 2.93 24.61
C HIS A 12 -21.11 2.71 23.12
N THR A 13 -22.17 2.65 22.31
CA THR A 13 -22.07 2.51 20.86
C THR A 13 -22.78 3.66 20.16
N ASP A 14 -22.28 4.01 18.98
CA ASP A 14 -22.97 4.92 18.07
C ASP A 14 -23.90 4.15 17.12
N PRO A 15 -25.00 4.77 16.64
CA PRO A 15 -25.83 4.15 15.62
C PRO A 15 -25.01 3.77 14.39
N HIS A 16 -25.22 2.55 13.88
CA HIS A 16 -24.54 1.99 12.70
C HIS A 16 -23.04 1.66 12.89
N GLU A 17 -22.48 1.83 14.08
CA GLU A 17 -21.11 1.44 14.37
C GLU A 17 -20.97 -0.11 14.35
N SER A 18 -19.92 -0.61 13.70
CA SER A 18 -19.57 -2.02 13.76
C SER A 18 -18.91 -2.37 15.09
N LEU A 19 -18.96 -3.65 15.49
CA LEU A 19 -18.24 -4.11 16.67
C LEU A 19 -16.73 -3.80 16.57
N LEU A 20 -16.12 -3.92 15.38
CA LEU A 20 -14.69 -3.62 15.23
C LEU A 20 -14.35 -2.16 15.51
N GLU A 21 -15.20 -1.22 15.08
CA GLU A 21 -15.03 0.22 15.32
C GLU A 21 -15.14 0.53 16.82
N VAL A 22 -16.20 0.03 17.48
CA VAL A 22 -16.37 0.16 18.93
C VAL A 22 -15.13 -0.36 19.66
N LEU A 23 -14.68 -1.57 19.33
CA LEU A 23 -13.56 -2.21 20.00
C LEU A 23 -12.26 -1.42 19.81
N ARG A 24 -12.03 -0.85 18.63
CA ARG A 24 -10.86 0.00 18.39
C ARG A 24 -10.92 1.30 19.18
N ARG A 25 -12.10 1.95 19.26
CA ARG A 25 -12.30 3.16 20.07
C ARG A 25 -11.96 2.92 21.54
N GLU A 26 -12.36 1.78 22.08
CA GLU A 26 -12.07 1.38 23.46
C GLU A 26 -10.64 0.88 23.68
N GLY A 27 -9.76 0.97 22.67
CA GLY A 27 -8.36 0.50 22.76
C GLY A 27 -8.22 -1.02 22.75
N ILE A 28 -9.28 -1.77 22.41
CA ILE A 28 -9.25 -3.23 22.32
C ILE A 28 -8.79 -3.64 20.92
N ARG A 29 -7.53 -4.04 20.83
CA ARG A 29 -6.92 -4.47 19.58
C ARG A 29 -7.43 -5.85 19.15
N ILE A 30 -8.05 -5.91 17.97
CA ILE A 30 -8.43 -7.15 17.29
C ILE A 30 -7.70 -7.27 15.95
N PRO A 31 -7.11 -8.43 15.62
CA PRO A 31 -6.36 -8.60 14.39
C PRO A 31 -7.26 -8.61 13.15
N THR A 32 -6.78 -8.00 12.07
CA THR A 32 -7.43 -7.98 10.75
C THR A 32 -6.39 -8.12 9.65
N LEU A 33 -6.68 -8.88 8.59
CA LEU A 33 -5.86 -8.92 7.36
C LEU A 33 -6.57 -8.40 6.11
N CYS A 34 -7.91 -8.42 6.06
CA CYS A 34 -8.67 -7.93 4.90
C CYS A 34 -9.32 -6.54 5.11
N HIS A 35 -9.29 -6.03 6.34
CA HIS A 35 -9.78 -4.67 6.64
C HIS A 35 -8.80 -3.64 6.11
N TRP A 36 -9.31 -2.57 5.50
CA TRP A 36 -8.54 -1.39 5.10
C TRP A 36 -9.36 -0.14 5.44
N GLU A 37 -8.70 0.91 5.89
CA GLU A 37 -9.37 2.16 6.27
C GLU A 37 -9.99 2.85 5.04
N GLY A 38 -11.14 3.51 5.25
CA GLY A 38 -11.90 4.14 4.16
C GLY A 38 -12.62 3.16 3.23
N LEU A 39 -12.61 1.86 3.51
CA LEU A 39 -13.25 0.83 2.71
C LEU A 39 -14.24 -0.01 3.54
N PRO A 40 -15.43 -0.34 3.02
CA PRO A 40 -16.43 -1.14 3.74
C PRO A 40 -15.88 -2.48 4.25
N ALA A 41 -16.42 -3.00 5.34
CA ALA A 41 -16.04 -4.32 5.82
C ALA A 41 -16.55 -5.43 4.88
N VAL A 42 -15.74 -6.48 4.71
CA VAL A 42 -16.09 -7.66 3.90
C VAL A 42 -16.14 -8.96 4.69
N GLY A 43 -15.63 -8.99 5.93
CA GLY A 43 -15.63 -10.19 6.77
C GLY A 43 -14.83 -11.38 6.22
N ALA A 44 -14.00 -11.20 5.19
CA ALA A 44 -13.40 -12.30 4.43
C ALA A 44 -12.31 -13.07 5.18
N CYS A 45 -11.36 -12.38 5.84
CA CYS A 45 -10.22 -13.07 6.48
C CYS A 45 -10.58 -13.79 7.79
N ARG A 46 -11.76 -13.55 8.37
CA ARG A 46 -12.23 -14.14 9.64
C ARG A 46 -11.33 -13.95 10.87
N LEU A 47 -10.25 -13.17 10.82
CA LEU A 47 -9.40 -12.93 11.99
C LEU A 47 -10.04 -12.07 13.08
N CYS A 48 -10.92 -11.15 12.66
CA CYS A 48 -11.63 -10.27 13.59
C CYS A 48 -12.83 -10.93 14.29
N VAL A 49 -12.87 -12.26 14.33
CA VAL A 49 -13.96 -12.97 14.99
C VAL A 49 -13.99 -12.68 16.49
N VAL A 50 -15.19 -12.59 17.03
CA VAL A 50 -15.52 -12.44 18.45
C VAL A 50 -16.62 -13.43 18.82
N GLU A 51 -16.70 -13.76 20.10
CA GLU A 51 -17.76 -14.62 20.65
C GLU A 51 -18.85 -13.74 21.24
N LEU A 52 -20.11 -14.06 20.93
CA LEU A 52 -21.29 -13.40 21.49
C LEU A 52 -22.04 -14.38 22.38
N ASP A 53 -22.45 -13.93 23.58
CA ASP A 53 -23.25 -14.75 24.47
C ASP A 53 -24.58 -15.14 23.79
N GLY A 54 -24.96 -16.41 23.90
CA GLY A 54 -26.17 -16.96 23.26
C GLY A 54 -26.03 -17.27 21.77
N GLN A 55 -24.88 -17.03 21.14
CA GLN A 55 -24.60 -17.47 19.78
C GLN A 55 -23.63 -18.65 19.73
N ALA A 56 -24.01 -19.69 18.98
CA ALA A 56 -23.15 -20.84 18.78
C ALA A 56 -21.91 -20.52 17.94
N ASN A 57 -22.04 -19.61 16.96
CA ASN A 57 -20.98 -19.29 16.00
C ASN A 57 -20.20 -18.04 16.40
N LEU A 58 -18.91 -18.01 16.06
CA LEU A 58 -18.11 -16.79 16.14
C LEU A 58 -18.45 -15.84 15.00
N VAL A 59 -18.65 -14.57 15.30
CA VAL A 59 -19.07 -13.54 14.34
C VAL A 59 -17.92 -12.59 14.00
N PRO A 60 -17.82 -12.10 12.75
CA PRO A 60 -16.77 -11.16 12.37
C PRO A 60 -17.08 -9.76 12.91
N ALA A 61 -16.27 -9.22 13.83
CA ALA A 61 -16.52 -7.90 14.41
C ALA A 61 -16.61 -6.79 13.36
N CYS A 62 -15.90 -6.90 12.23
CA CYS A 62 -15.93 -5.86 11.19
C CYS A 62 -17.27 -5.76 10.44
N ALA A 63 -18.04 -6.85 10.36
CA ALA A 63 -19.28 -6.89 9.59
C ALA A 63 -20.52 -7.11 10.48
N THR A 64 -20.36 -7.04 11.80
CA THR A 64 -21.45 -7.17 12.76
C THR A 64 -21.73 -5.79 13.36
N PRO A 65 -22.93 -5.22 13.14
CA PRO A 65 -23.36 -3.99 13.80
C PRO A 65 -23.41 -4.17 15.32
N ALA A 66 -22.98 -3.16 16.06
CA ALA A 66 -23.07 -3.15 17.52
C ALA A 66 -24.51 -2.79 17.94
N THR A 67 -25.24 -3.76 18.49
CA THR A 67 -26.63 -3.55 18.95
C THR A 67 -26.74 -3.62 20.46
N GLU A 68 -27.73 -2.92 21.01
CA GLU A 68 -28.04 -2.90 22.45
C GLU A 68 -28.03 -4.30 23.08
N GLY A 69 -27.43 -4.41 24.26
CA GLY A 69 -27.46 -5.61 25.10
C GLY A 69 -26.52 -6.73 24.65
N MET A 70 -25.76 -6.56 23.57
CA MET A 70 -24.75 -7.55 23.16
C MET A 70 -23.69 -7.74 24.26
N ARG A 71 -23.32 -9.00 24.50
CA ARG A 71 -22.20 -9.38 25.36
C ARG A 71 -21.12 -10.02 24.49
N VAL A 72 -19.95 -9.41 24.45
CA VAL A 72 -18.87 -9.71 23.50
C VAL A 72 -17.64 -10.18 24.26
N GLN A 73 -17.11 -11.35 23.89
CA GLN A 73 -15.81 -11.82 24.33
C GLN A 73 -14.83 -11.80 23.16
N THR A 74 -13.70 -11.12 23.37
CA THR A 74 -12.74 -10.83 22.29
C THR A 74 -11.56 -11.80 22.23
N HIS A 75 -11.34 -12.56 23.31
CA HIS A 75 -10.19 -13.44 23.54
C HIS A 75 -10.57 -14.72 24.32
N SER A 76 -11.78 -15.23 24.13
CA SER A 76 -12.14 -16.55 24.67
C SER A 76 -11.24 -17.63 24.04
N PRO A 77 -11.08 -18.81 24.67
CA PRO A 77 -10.30 -19.91 24.10
C PRO A 77 -10.72 -20.24 22.66
N ARG A 78 -12.04 -20.28 22.41
CA ARG A 78 -12.61 -20.52 21.07
C ARG A 78 -12.18 -19.49 20.04
N VAL A 79 -12.14 -18.21 20.41
CA VAL A 79 -11.73 -17.12 19.52
C VAL A 79 -10.23 -17.21 19.21
N VAL A 80 -9.40 -17.48 20.22
CA VAL A 80 -7.95 -17.60 20.04
C VAL A 80 -7.61 -18.80 19.15
N ASP A 81 -8.23 -19.96 19.40
CA ASP A 81 -8.02 -21.16 18.60
C ASP A 81 -8.45 -20.94 17.15
N ALA A 82 -9.62 -20.32 16.92
CA ALA A 82 -10.08 -20.01 15.56
C ALA A 82 -9.10 -19.10 14.80
N ARG A 83 -8.57 -18.06 15.45
CA ARG A 83 -7.57 -17.16 14.86
C ARG A 83 -6.26 -17.91 14.54
N LYS A 84 -5.79 -18.76 15.45
CA LYS A 84 -4.61 -19.59 15.26
C LYS A 84 -4.78 -20.49 14.04
N THR A 85 -5.87 -21.25 13.97
CA THR A 85 -6.17 -22.13 12.83
C THR A 85 -6.21 -21.37 11.51
N ILE A 86 -6.84 -20.18 11.47
CA ILE A 86 -6.87 -19.35 10.25
C ILE A 86 -5.46 -18.99 9.79
N ILE A 87 -4.58 -18.53 10.69
CA ILE A 87 -3.21 -18.19 10.32
C ILE A 87 -2.43 -19.43 9.89
N GLU A 88 -2.55 -20.55 10.59
CA GLU A 88 -1.88 -21.81 10.21
C GLU A 88 -2.32 -22.30 8.82
N LEU A 89 -3.61 -22.15 8.47
CA LEU A 89 -4.13 -22.47 7.14
C LEU A 89 -3.58 -21.52 6.06
N ILE A 90 -3.47 -20.23 6.34
CA ILE A 90 -2.84 -19.27 5.42
C ILE A 90 -1.36 -19.65 5.21
N LEU A 91 -0.65 -19.93 6.31
CA LEU A 91 0.76 -20.32 6.27
C LEU A 91 0.96 -21.62 5.48
N ALA A 92 0.02 -22.57 5.55
CA ALA A 92 0.10 -23.84 4.81
C ALA A 92 0.39 -23.66 3.31
N ASN A 93 -0.09 -22.58 2.70
CA ASN A 93 0.14 -22.23 1.29
C ASN A 93 1.18 -21.10 1.08
N HIS A 94 1.57 -20.36 2.12
CA HIS A 94 2.53 -19.26 2.02
C HIS A 94 3.99 -19.78 2.08
N PRO A 95 4.97 -19.17 1.38
CA PRO A 95 6.38 -19.59 1.45
C PRO A 95 7.09 -19.12 2.74
N ASP A 96 8.07 -19.91 3.23
CA ASP A 96 8.85 -19.62 4.45
C ASP A 96 10.13 -18.82 4.14
N ASP A 97 9.96 -17.72 3.43
CA ASP A 97 11.04 -17.02 2.74
C ASP A 97 11.42 -15.69 3.45
N CYS A 98 11.02 -15.58 4.71
CA CYS A 98 11.00 -14.35 5.51
C CYS A 98 12.38 -13.68 5.67
N LEU A 99 13.48 -14.44 5.60
CA LEU A 99 14.83 -13.91 5.78
C LEU A 99 15.25 -12.97 4.65
N TYR A 100 14.72 -13.18 3.44
CA TYR A 100 15.05 -12.45 2.22
C TYR A 100 13.82 -11.77 1.58
N CYS A 101 12.65 -11.86 2.23
CA CYS A 101 11.43 -11.21 1.78
C CYS A 101 11.55 -9.67 1.86
N PRO A 102 11.12 -8.91 0.83
CA PRO A 102 11.15 -7.44 0.85
C PRO A 102 10.29 -6.81 1.95
N ARG A 103 9.29 -7.54 2.48
CA ARG A 103 8.43 -7.11 3.59
C ARG A 103 8.96 -7.52 4.97
N LYS A 104 10.20 -7.98 5.07
CA LYS A 104 10.84 -8.30 6.35
C LYS A 104 10.76 -7.10 7.29
N GLY A 105 10.34 -7.33 8.53
CA GLY A 105 10.17 -6.28 9.55
C GLY A 105 8.81 -5.56 9.54
N SER A 106 8.07 -5.60 8.42
CA SER A 106 6.76 -4.92 8.30
C SER A 106 5.62 -5.84 7.84
N CYS A 107 5.84 -7.16 7.75
CA CYS A 107 4.83 -8.12 7.30
C CYS A 107 3.77 -8.37 8.39
N GLU A 108 2.51 -8.04 8.10
CA GLU A 108 1.40 -8.23 9.04
C GLU A 108 1.13 -9.71 9.32
N LEU A 109 1.27 -10.58 8.32
CA LEU A 109 1.07 -12.03 8.49
C LEU A 109 2.10 -12.62 9.47
N LEU A 110 3.38 -12.27 9.31
CA LEU A 110 4.45 -12.74 10.19
C LEU A 110 4.25 -12.23 11.62
N ARG A 111 3.88 -10.96 11.78
CA ARG A 111 3.56 -10.37 13.08
C ARG A 111 2.43 -11.14 13.78
N LEU A 112 1.36 -11.45 13.07
CA LEU A 112 0.22 -12.21 13.62
C LEU A 112 0.58 -13.65 13.97
N ALA A 113 1.41 -14.32 13.15
CA ALA A 113 1.89 -15.66 13.46
C ALA A 113 2.70 -15.68 14.77
N ASN A 114 3.57 -14.69 14.96
CA ASN A 114 4.35 -14.53 16.18
C ASN A 114 3.45 -14.20 17.39
N GLU A 115 2.50 -13.28 17.24
CA GLU A 115 1.54 -12.92 18.31
C GLU A 115 0.69 -14.12 18.78
N LEU A 116 0.40 -15.07 17.90
CA LEU A 116 -0.37 -16.30 18.21
C LEU A 116 0.51 -17.49 18.61
N GLY A 117 1.83 -17.30 18.73
CA GLY A 117 2.75 -18.36 19.15
C GLY A 117 2.88 -19.51 18.14
N ILE A 118 2.72 -19.24 16.84
CA ILE A 118 2.87 -20.26 15.79
C ILE A 118 4.36 -20.38 15.48
N THR A 119 4.96 -21.49 15.89
CA THR A 119 6.40 -21.77 15.72
C THR A 119 6.70 -22.83 14.67
N GLU A 120 5.69 -23.62 14.28
CA GLU A 120 5.84 -24.70 13.32
C GLU A 120 4.60 -24.85 12.43
N ARG A 121 4.73 -25.65 11.37
CA ARG A 121 3.65 -25.93 10.43
C ARG A 121 2.82 -27.12 10.89
N THR A 122 1.65 -26.83 11.44
CA THR A 122 0.62 -27.83 11.75
C THR A 122 -0.01 -28.40 10.47
N TYR A 123 -0.41 -27.52 9.55
CA TYR A 123 -1.02 -27.92 8.28
C TYR A 123 -0.01 -27.89 7.12
N ARG A 124 -0.14 -28.87 6.22
CA ARG A 124 0.62 -28.93 4.97
C ARG A 124 -0.38 -29.02 3.82
N GLY A 125 -0.28 -28.08 2.88
CA GLY A 125 -1.11 -28.03 1.68
C GLY A 125 -0.26 -28.01 0.42
N ALA A 126 -0.90 -28.22 -0.73
CA ALA A 126 -0.27 -27.95 -2.02
C ALA A 126 0.03 -26.45 -2.09
N LYS A 127 1.28 -26.11 -2.42
CA LYS A 127 1.68 -24.72 -2.62
C LYS A 127 1.31 -24.28 -4.02
N ILE A 128 0.76 -23.09 -4.12
CA ILE A 128 0.53 -22.44 -5.39
C ILE A 128 1.89 -22.01 -5.97
N HIS A 129 2.14 -22.36 -7.24
CA HIS A 129 3.32 -21.95 -7.97
C HIS A 129 2.92 -21.13 -9.19
N HIS A 130 3.31 -19.86 -9.19
CA HIS A 130 3.12 -18.96 -10.32
C HIS A 130 4.32 -18.04 -10.51
N PRO A 131 4.66 -17.70 -11.77
CA PRO A 131 5.77 -16.80 -12.02
C PRO A 131 5.50 -15.42 -11.41
N LYS A 132 6.58 -14.80 -10.91
CA LYS A 132 6.55 -13.40 -10.50
C LYS A 132 6.41 -12.52 -11.73
N ASP A 133 5.55 -11.52 -11.62
CA ASP A 133 5.44 -10.48 -12.63
C ASP A 133 6.38 -9.32 -12.26
N VAL A 134 7.42 -9.19 -13.08
CA VAL A 134 8.44 -8.14 -13.02
C VAL A 134 8.40 -7.24 -14.26
N SER A 135 7.28 -7.27 -15.00
CA SER A 135 7.14 -6.52 -16.25
C SER A 135 7.08 -5.01 -16.02
N SER A 136 6.50 -4.58 -14.90
CA SER A 136 6.36 -3.16 -14.58
C SER A 136 7.69 -2.55 -14.11
N PRO A 137 8.05 -1.35 -14.58
CA PRO A 137 9.21 -0.63 -14.10
C PRO A 137 9.07 -0.16 -12.64
N SER A 138 7.84 -0.18 -12.09
CA SER A 138 7.54 0.39 -10.78
C SER A 138 7.11 -0.67 -9.76
N LEU A 139 6.48 -1.76 -10.20
CA LEU A 139 5.81 -2.72 -9.33
C LEU A 139 6.27 -4.15 -9.63
N VAL A 140 6.36 -4.97 -8.58
CA VAL A 140 6.60 -6.41 -8.66
C VAL A 140 5.44 -7.12 -7.98
N ARG A 141 4.87 -8.12 -8.66
CA ARG A 141 3.81 -8.99 -8.12
C ARG A 141 4.32 -10.42 -7.97
N ASP A 142 4.27 -10.93 -6.74
CA ASP A 142 4.65 -12.28 -6.36
C ASP A 142 3.40 -13.05 -5.87
N PRO A 143 2.68 -13.74 -6.76
CA PRO A 143 1.45 -14.44 -6.41
C PRO A 143 1.61 -15.53 -5.34
N GLU A 144 2.80 -16.14 -5.18
CA GLU A 144 3.04 -17.15 -4.15
C GLU A 144 2.93 -16.58 -2.72
N LYS A 145 3.13 -15.27 -2.56
CA LYS A 145 3.04 -14.57 -1.27
C LYS A 145 1.64 -14.00 -1.00
N CYS A 146 0.70 -14.18 -1.94
CA CYS A 146 -0.64 -13.64 -1.82
C CYS A 146 -1.48 -14.45 -0.83
N ILE A 147 -2.17 -13.76 0.07
CA ILE A 147 -3.11 -14.37 1.03
C ILE A 147 -4.58 -14.14 0.65
N LEU A 148 -4.83 -13.67 -0.58
CA LEU A 148 -6.16 -13.37 -1.12
C LEU A 148 -7.02 -12.48 -0.21
N CYS A 149 -6.40 -11.55 0.53
CA CYS A 149 -7.10 -10.64 1.44
C CYS A 149 -7.97 -9.59 0.71
N GLY A 150 -7.73 -9.37 -0.57
CA GLY A 150 -8.50 -8.44 -1.42
C GLY A 150 -8.21 -6.94 -1.20
N ARG A 151 -7.37 -6.55 -0.24
CA ARG A 151 -7.07 -5.12 0.01
C ARG A 151 -6.58 -4.40 -1.25
N CYS A 152 -5.62 -5.00 -1.96
CA CYS A 152 -5.06 -4.44 -3.19
C CYS A 152 -6.10 -4.25 -4.31
N VAL A 153 -6.96 -5.25 -4.53
CA VAL A 153 -8.05 -5.21 -5.51
C VAL A 153 -8.99 -4.05 -5.19
N ARG A 154 -9.43 -3.97 -3.93
CA ARG A 154 -10.40 -2.96 -3.49
C ARG A 154 -9.84 -1.55 -3.51
N VAL A 155 -8.60 -1.34 -3.08
CA VAL A 155 -7.95 -0.03 -3.19
C VAL A 155 -7.82 0.38 -4.66
N CYS A 156 -7.46 -0.55 -5.55
CA CYS A 156 -7.31 -0.26 -6.98
C CYS A 156 -8.65 0.08 -7.67
N SER A 157 -9.74 -0.59 -7.31
CA SER A 157 -11.06 -0.36 -7.95
C SER A 157 -11.91 0.69 -7.25
N GLN A 158 -11.93 0.74 -5.92
CA GLN A 158 -12.85 1.57 -5.14
C GLN A 158 -12.26 2.92 -4.73
N ILE A 159 -10.93 3.02 -4.57
CA ILE A 159 -10.25 4.29 -4.22
C ILE A 159 -9.64 4.92 -5.48
N GLN A 160 -8.88 4.14 -6.25
CA GLN A 160 -8.18 4.67 -7.42
C GLN A 160 -9.06 4.69 -8.69
N HIS A 161 -10.18 3.96 -8.70
CA HIS A 161 -11.05 3.81 -9.88
C HIS A 161 -10.32 3.34 -11.16
N VAL A 162 -9.28 2.53 -10.98
CA VAL A 162 -8.49 1.95 -12.10
C VAL A 162 -8.90 0.51 -12.37
N GLY A 163 -9.07 -0.30 -11.32
CA GLY A 163 -9.47 -1.70 -11.45
C GLY A 163 -8.48 -2.57 -12.25
N ALA A 164 -7.17 -2.30 -12.14
CA ALA A 164 -6.15 -2.99 -12.92
C ALA A 164 -5.86 -4.44 -12.49
N ILE A 165 -6.29 -4.82 -11.29
CA ILE A 165 -6.14 -6.17 -10.75
C ILE A 165 -7.45 -6.59 -10.10
N ASP A 166 -7.81 -7.87 -10.27
CA ASP A 166 -8.99 -8.46 -9.64
C ASP A 166 -8.73 -9.94 -9.30
N PHE A 167 -9.70 -10.57 -8.63
CA PHE A 167 -9.73 -12.00 -8.42
C PHE A 167 -10.07 -12.73 -9.72
N THR A 168 -9.14 -13.54 -10.20
CA THR A 168 -9.31 -14.44 -11.34
C THR A 168 -9.43 -15.87 -10.87
N SER A 169 -9.98 -16.75 -11.72
CA SER A 169 -10.20 -18.18 -11.41
C SER A 169 -11.17 -18.39 -10.22
N ARG A 170 -11.23 -19.60 -9.64
CA ARG A 170 -12.16 -19.93 -8.56
C ARG A 170 -11.55 -20.93 -7.56
N GLY A 171 -12.04 -20.89 -6.32
CA GLY A 171 -11.66 -21.83 -5.27
C GLY A 171 -10.17 -21.75 -4.94
N ALA A 172 -9.52 -22.91 -4.80
CA ALA A 172 -8.08 -22.99 -4.51
C ALA A 172 -7.19 -22.41 -5.61
N ALA A 173 -7.69 -22.28 -6.85
CA ALA A 173 -6.96 -21.71 -7.98
C ALA A 173 -7.11 -20.18 -8.09
N THR A 174 -7.78 -19.53 -7.13
CA THR A 174 -8.03 -18.08 -7.17
C THR A 174 -6.70 -17.30 -7.09
N LEU A 175 -6.56 -16.29 -7.95
CA LEU A 175 -5.39 -15.42 -8.01
C LEU A 175 -5.79 -13.96 -8.07
N VAL A 176 -4.91 -13.08 -7.60
CA VAL A 176 -5.02 -11.65 -7.91
C VAL A 176 -4.12 -11.35 -9.10
N ALA A 177 -4.73 -10.98 -10.23
CA ALA A 177 -4.03 -10.73 -11.48
C ALA A 177 -4.73 -9.65 -12.32
N PRO A 178 -4.03 -9.03 -13.27
CA PRO A 178 -4.65 -8.25 -14.33
C PRO A 178 -5.56 -9.11 -15.22
N ALA A 179 -6.36 -8.44 -16.06
CA ALA A 179 -7.15 -9.10 -17.08
C ALA A 179 -6.28 -10.04 -17.93
N PHE A 180 -6.83 -11.20 -18.30
CA PHE A 180 -6.15 -12.23 -19.11
C PHE A 180 -4.84 -12.80 -18.53
N GLY A 181 -4.48 -12.45 -17.29
CA GLY A 181 -3.21 -12.86 -16.67
C GLY A 181 -2.00 -12.08 -17.21
N ASP A 182 -2.23 -10.92 -17.82
CA ASP A 182 -1.18 -10.06 -18.38
C ASP A 182 -0.22 -9.53 -17.30
N GLY A 183 0.93 -9.03 -17.76
CA GLY A 183 1.86 -8.28 -16.93
C GLY A 183 1.31 -6.90 -16.57
N LEU A 184 1.61 -6.42 -15.36
CA LEU A 184 1.20 -5.10 -14.88
C LEU A 184 1.58 -3.97 -15.85
N ASN A 185 2.70 -4.10 -16.58
CA ASN A 185 3.15 -3.05 -17.50
C ASN A 185 2.25 -2.84 -18.71
N ILE A 186 1.63 -3.89 -19.24
CA ILE A 186 0.77 -3.83 -20.44
C ILE A 186 -0.71 -3.82 -20.08
N SER A 187 -1.03 -4.00 -18.80
CA SER A 187 -2.39 -3.89 -18.26
C SER A 187 -2.86 -2.43 -18.13
N SER A 188 -4.10 -2.25 -17.70
CA SER A 188 -4.68 -0.95 -17.35
C SER A 188 -4.08 -0.29 -16.10
N CYS A 189 -3.11 -0.93 -15.44
CA CYS A 189 -2.40 -0.39 -14.29
C CYS A 189 -1.76 0.97 -14.62
N VAL A 190 -1.87 1.92 -13.70
CA VAL A 190 -1.28 3.27 -13.82
C VAL A 190 -0.02 3.45 -12.97
N HIS A 191 0.48 2.38 -12.34
CA HIS A 191 1.71 2.37 -11.54
C HIS A 191 1.71 3.28 -10.30
N CYS A 192 0.55 3.55 -9.69
CA CYS A 192 0.47 4.42 -8.50
C CYS A 192 0.94 3.79 -7.18
N GLY A 193 1.19 2.47 -7.14
CA GLY A 193 1.69 1.78 -5.95
C GLY A 193 0.71 1.63 -4.79
N GLN A 194 -0.53 2.14 -4.88
CA GLN A 194 -1.51 2.06 -3.77
C GLN A 194 -1.84 0.62 -3.36
N CYS A 195 -1.79 -0.31 -4.32
CA CYS A 195 -1.94 -1.73 -4.05
C CYS A 195 -0.76 -2.34 -3.27
N VAL A 196 0.46 -1.79 -3.42
CA VAL A 196 1.65 -2.16 -2.64
C VAL A 196 1.45 -1.71 -1.20
N THR A 197 1.10 -0.43 -0.99
CA THR A 197 0.80 0.14 0.34
C THR A 197 -0.23 -0.68 1.10
N ALA A 198 -1.29 -1.13 0.42
CA ALA A 198 -2.35 -1.91 1.02
C ALA A 198 -2.01 -3.40 1.26
N CYS A 199 -0.93 -3.91 0.68
CA CYS A 199 -0.59 -5.32 0.74
C CYS A 199 0.05 -5.70 2.10
N PRO A 200 -0.55 -6.62 2.89
CA PRO A 200 -0.04 -7.02 4.21
C PRO A 200 1.19 -7.95 4.15
N THR A 201 1.51 -8.47 2.98
CA THR A 201 2.58 -9.47 2.75
C THR A 201 3.48 -9.02 1.59
N GLY A 202 4.49 -9.82 1.26
CA GLY A 202 5.39 -9.56 0.13
C GLY A 202 4.82 -9.82 -1.26
N ALA A 203 3.49 -9.92 -1.41
CA ALA A 203 2.85 -10.26 -2.69
C ALA A 203 2.87 -9.11 -3.71
N LEU A 204 2.87 -7.87 -3.24
CA LEU A 204 3.03 -6.67 -4.06
C LEU A 204 4.10 -5.80 -3.41
N THR A 205 5.10 -5.43 -4.18
CA THR A 205 6.26 -4.65 -3.73
C THR A 205 6.71 -3.69 -4.82
N ASP A 206 7.42 -2.63 -4.45
CA ASP A 206 8.04 -1.74 -5.43
C ASP A 206 9.22 -2.41 -6.15
N ALA A 207 9.47 -2.00 -7.39
CA ALA A 207 10.66 -2.37 -8.12
C ALA A 207 11.90 -1.77 -7.44
N ARG A 208 12.86 -2.63 -7.05
CA ARG A 208 14.02 -2.20 -6.27
C ARG A 208 15.18 -1.82 -7.20
N HIS A 209 15.63 -0.58 -7.08
CA HIS A 209 16.78 -0.06 -7.83
C HIS A 209 18.09 0.01 -7.00
N ILE A 210 18.11 -0.58 -5.79
CA ILE A 210 19.26 -0.46 -4.88
C ILE A 210 20.58 -0.92 -5.51
N ARG A 211 20.58 -2.03 -6.28
CA ARG A 211 21.79 -2.54 -6.94
C ARG A 211 22.33 -1.56 -7.98
N ARG A 212 21.45 -0.95 -8.77
CA ARG A 212 21.85 0.10 -9.72
C ARG A 212 22.51 1.28 -9.02
N VAL A 213 21.97 1.68 -7.87
CA VAL A 213 22.52 2.78 -7.07
C VAL A 213 23.87 2.41 -6.45
N THR A 214 24.00 1.24 -5.83
CA THR A 214 25.27 0.80 -5.22
C THR A 214 26.37 0.64 -6.27
N THR A 215 26.06 0.02 -7.41
CA THR A 215 27.03 -0.11 -8.51
C THR A 215 27.47 1.25 -9.05
N ALA A 216 26.58 2.24 -9.13
CA ALA A 216 26.96 3.58 -9.54
C ALA A 216 27.88 4.26 -8.52
N LEU A 217 27.61 4.11 -7.22
CA LEU A 217 28.43 4.68 -6.14
C LEU A 217 29.83 4.05 -6.05
N GLU A 218 29.96 2.78 -6.45
CA GLU A 218 31.22 2.05 -6.48
C GLU A 218 32.08 2.38 -7.72
N ASP A 219 31.50 3.02 -8.74
CA ASP A 219 32.20 3.36 -9.98
C ASP A 219 32.92 4.71 -9.85
N PRO A 220 34.27 4.74 -9.78
CA PRO A 220 35.03 5.98 -9.61
C PRO A 220 34.97 6.89 -10.84
N SER A 221 34.51 6.41 -12.00
CA SER A 221 34.34 7.21 -13.21
C SER A 221 33.06 8.04 -13.19
N LEU A 222 32.12 7.72 -12.29
CA LEU A 222 30.83 8.40 -12.20
C LEU A 222 30.85 9.46 -11.09
N THR A 223 30.33 10.64 -11.43
CA THR A 223 29.88 11.57 -10.40
C THR A 223 28.42 11.28 -10.08
N VAL A 224 28.19 10.62 -8.93
CA VAL A 224 26.85 10.22 -8.50
C VAL A 224 26.22 11.31 -7.65
N VAL A 225 25.06 11.77 -8.08
CA VAL A 225 24.22 12.73 -7.36
C VAL A 225 22.87 12.08 -7.06
N ILE A 226 22.17 12.61 -6.05
CA ILE A 226 20.82 12.17 -5.69
C ILE A 226 19.90 13.38 -5.58
N GLN A 227 18.63 13.17 -5.91
CA GLN A 227 17.54 14.09 -5.55
C GLN A 227 16.52 13.36 -4.67
N HIS A 228 15.88 14.07 -3.75
CA HIS A 228 14.73 13.55 -2.99
C HIS A 228 13.48 14.37 -3.26
N ALA A 229 12.31 13.73 -3.16
CA ALA A 229 11.03 14.41 -3.25
C ALA A 229 10.72 15.16 -1.94
N PRO A 230 9.85 16.19 -1.98
CA PRO A 230 9.55 17.00 -0.78
C PRO A 230 8.93 16.19 0.36
N SER A 231 8.13 15.16 0.04
CA SER A 231 7.49 14.33 1.06
C SER A 231 8.46 13.42 1.83
N VAL A 232 9.66 13.17 1.32
CA VAL A 232 10.61 12.23 1.94
C VAL A 232 11.18 12.80 3.23
N SER A 233 11.50 14.10 3.28
CA SER A 233 12.08 14.75 4.46
C SER A 233 11.15 14.74 5.67
N VAL A 234 9.84 14.64 5.48
CA VAL A 234 8.84 14.66 6.57
C VAL A 234 8.24 13.28 6.90
N THR A 235 8.56 12.25 6.12
CA THR A 235 8.03 10.88 6.31
C THR A 235 9.12 9.86 6.65
N LEU A 236 10.35 10.06 6.17
CA LEU A 236 11.45 9.12 6.39
C LEU A 236 11.74 8.90 7.89
N GLY A 237 11.57 9.94 8.71
CA GLY A 237 11.80 9.91 10.15
C GLY A 237 10.96 8.84 10.87
N GLU A 238 9.75 8.54 10.41
CA GLU A 238 8.88 7.54 11.05
C GLU A 238 9.52 6.15 11.10
N HIS A 239 10.32 5.80 10.09
CA HIS A 239 11.06 4.54 10.04
C HIS A 239 12.23 4.45 11.03
N PHE A 240 12.61 5.58 11.63
CA PHE A 240 13.65 5.69 12.64
C PHE A 240 13.08 6.03 14.03
N GLY A 241 11.76 5.94 14.20
CA GLY A 241 11.07 6.17 15.49
C GLY A 241 10.79 7.63 15.81
N PHE A 242 10.95 8.55 14.86
CA PHE A 242 10.49 9.93 15.02
C PHE A 242 8.96 10.00 14.91
N ALA A 243 8.37 11.05 15.48
CA ALA A 243 6.94 11.32 15.34
C ALA A 243 6.58 11.63 13.88
N ALA A 244 5.38 11.26 13.46
CA ALA A 244 4.89 11.55 12.11
C ALA A 244 4.93 13.06 11.81
N GLY A 245 5.40 13.42 10.62
CA GLY A 245 5.58 14.81 10.21
C GLY A 245 6.82 15.51 10.77
N THR A 246 7.71 14.81 11.49
CA THR A 246 9.00 15.38 11.90
C THR A 246 9.87 15.63 10.67
N ASP A 247 10.29 16.88 10.49
CA ASP A 247 11.27 17.24 9.46
C ASP A 247 12.66 16.69 9.80
N VAL A 248 13.17 15.82 8.94
CA VAL A 248 14.50 15.21 9.04
C VAL A 248 15.40 15.57 7.86
N ASP A 249 15.13 16.66 7.14
CA ASP A 249 15.88 17.03 5.93
C ASP A 249 17.40 17.10 6.17
N GLY A 250 17.84 17.88 7.16
CA GLY A 250 19.27 18.02 7.47
C GLY A 250 19.95 16.69 7.84
N LEU A 251 19.24 15.80 8.55
CA LEU A 251 19.74 14.47 8.90
C LEU A 251 19.83 13.56 7.67
N MET A 252 18.80 13.60 6.81
CA MET A 252 18.74 12.86 5.56
C MET A 252 19.87 13.29 4.61
N VAL A 253 20.06 14.59 4.39
CA VAL A 253 21.16 15.12 3.57
C VAL A 253 22.53 14.69 4.11
N ALA A 254 22.73 14.77 5.43
CA ALA A 254 23.97 14.30 6.06
C ALA A 254 24.19 12.80 5.85
N ALA A 255 23.14 11.98 5.97
CA ALA A 255 23.21 10.54 5.74
C ALA A 255 23.53 10.21 4.26
N LEU A 256 22.86 10.85 3.31
CA LEU A 256 23.09 10.65 1.88
C LEU A 256 24.53 11.03 1.48
N ARG A 257 25.07 12.12 2.02
CA ARG A 257 26.50 12.47 1.81
C ARG A 257 27.44 11.40 2.37
N ARG A 258 27.15 10.87 3.56
CA ARG A 258 27.93 9.77 4.15
C ARG A 258 27.84 8.45 3.35
N LEU A 259 26.75 8.24 2.62
CA LEU A 259 26.58 7.11 1.72
C LEU A 259 27.39 7.25 0.41
N GLY A 260 28.00 8.41 0.15
CA GLY A 260 28.88 8.62 -1.00
C GLY A 260 28.29 9.50 -2.11
N PHE A 261 27.08 10.03 -1.97
CA PHE A 261 26.54 10.96 -2.95
C PHE A 261 27.29 12.30 -2.92
N LYS A 262 27.76 12.75 -4.09
CA LYS A 262 28.55 13.99 -4.22
C LYS A 262 27.71 15.23 -3.94
N VAL A 263 26.48 15.25 -4.48
CA VAL A 263 25.50 16.33 -4.30
C VAL A 263 24.15 15.70 -3.98
N VAL A 264 23.44 16.33 -3.05
CA VAL A 264 22.06 16.02 -2.68
C VAL A 264 21.22 17.22 -3.11
N PHE A 265 20.36 17.02 -4.09
CA PHE A 265 19.43 18.02 -4.61
C PHE A 265 18.05 17.86 -3.98
N ASP A 266 17.35 18.97 -3.82
CA ASP A 266 15.94 18.98 -3.42
C ASP A 266 15.07 19.19 -4.67
N THR A 267 14.11 18.29 -4.89
CA THR A 267 13.15 18.39 -5.99
C THR A 267 12.24 19.61 -5.84
N SER A 268 12.11 20.20 -4.64
CA SER A 268 11.34 21.43 -4.42
C SER A 268 11.82 22.58 -5.32
N PHE A 269 13.14 22.67 -5.57
CA PHE A 269 13.68 23.68 -6.49
C PHE A 269 13.12 23.54 -7.91
N THR A 270 13.03 22.31 -8.43
CA THR A 270 12.43 22.09 -9.76
C THR A 270 10.90 22.03 -9.71
N ALA A 271 10.29 21.90 -8.54
CA ALA A 271 8.87 22.15 -8.38
C ALA A 271 8.54 23.63 -8.63
N ASP A 272 9.36 24.55 -8.13
CA ASP A 272 9.23 25.98 -8.44
C ASP A 272 9.37 26.24 -9.95
N LEU A 273 10.31 25.56 -10.61
CA LEU A 273 10.45 25.67 -12.08
C LEU A 273 9.24 25.08 -12.83
N THR A 274 8.71 23.93 -12.38
CA THR A 274 7.47 23.38 -12.94
C THR A 274 6.33 24.39 -12.80
N VAL A 275 6.21 25.07 -11.66
CA VAL A 275 5.19 26.11 -11.44
C VAL A 275 5.39 27.28 -12.40
N MET A 276 6.62 27.77 -12.58
CA MET A 276 6.92 28.86 -13.52
C MET A 276 6.50 28.51 -14.95
N GLU A 277 6.86 27.32 -15.42
CA GLU A 277 6.55 26.85 -16.78
C GLU A 277 5.06 26.53 -16.96
N GLU A 278 4.42 25.85 -16.01
CA GLU A 278 2.97 25.58 -16.06
C GLU A 278 2.15 26.88 -15.99
N ALA A 279 2.57 27.86 -15.18
CA ALA A 279 1.91 29.16 -15.12
C ALA A 279 2.04 29.95 -16.43
N ALA A 280 3.24 29.95 -17.03
CA ALA A 280 3.46 30.57 -18.34
C ALA A 280 2.60 29.90 -19.43
N GLU A 281 2.54 28.56 -19.45
CA GLU A 281 1.69 27.81 -20.38
C GLU A 281 0.21 28.11 -20.16
N LEU A 282 -0.25 28.23 -18.91
CA LEU A 282 -1.63 28.59 -18.61
C LEU A 282 -1.99 29.98 -19.16
N VAL A 283 -1.12 30.97 -18.94
CA VAL A 283 -1.31 32.34 -19.45
C VAL A 283 -1.38 32.32 -20.97
N ASP A 284 -0.47 31.61 -21.64
CA ASP A 284 -0.48 31.44 -23.09
C ASP A 284 -1.79 30.82 -23.59
N ARG A 285 -2.23 29.71 -22.99
CA ARG A 285 -3.50 29.05 -23.35
C ARG A 285 -4.70 29.98 -23.18
N ILE A 286 -4.73 30.81 -22.15
CA ILE A 286 -5.81 31.80 -21.95
C ILE A 286 -5.79 32.88 -23.04
N GLN A 287 -4.61 33.45 -23.32
CA GLN A 287 -4.47 34.54 -24.30
C GLN A 287 -4.74 34.07 -25.74
N ASN A 288 -4.28 32.87 -26.07
CA ASN A 288 -4.35 32.32 -27.43
C ASN A 288 -5.53 31.37 -27.66
N ARG A 289 -6.49 31.30 -26.72
CA ARG A 289 -7.66 30.41 -26.77
C ARG A 289 -7.28 28.94 -27.00
N GLY A 290 -6.21 28.51 -26.33
CA GLY A 290 -5.75 27.13 -26.30
C GLY A 290 -6.71 26.19 -25.55
N PRO A 291 -6.42 24.88 -25.53
CA PRO A 291 -7.28 23.89 -24.90
C PRO A 291 -7.36 24.09 -23.38
N LEU A 292 -8.60 24.31 -22.89
CA LEU A 292 -8.95 24.48 -21.48
C LEU A 292 -10.08 23.51 -21.08
N PRO A 293 -10.10 22.98 -19.83
CA PRO A 293 -9.18 23.27 -18.73
C PRO A 293 -7.76 22.72 -18.99
N MET A 294 -6.75 23.31 -18.36
CA MET A 294 -5.40 22.77 -18.35
C MET A 294 -5.22 21.86 -17.13
N PHE A 295 -4.74 20.64 -17.33
CA PHE A 295 -4.41 19.70 -16.28
C PHE A 295 -2.90 19.65 -16.06
N THR A 296 -2.47 19.51 -14.80
CA THR A 296 -1.06 19.31 -14.44
C THR A 296 -0.50 18.02 -15.03
N SER A 297 0.81 17.96 -15.28
CA SER A 297 1.50 16.79 -15.84
C SER A 297 2.47 16.10 -14.88
N CYS A 298 2.63 16.62 -13.65
CA CYS A 298 3.70 16.22 -12.75
C CYS A 298 3.57 14.80 -12.17
N SER A 299 2.35 14.25 -12.08
CA SER A 299 2.08 12.91 -11.56
C SER A 299 2.10 11.85 -12.68
N PRO A 300 3.05 10.89 -12.67
CA PRO A 300 3.14 9.89 -13.73
C PRO A 300 1.92 8.95 -13.77
N ALA A 301 1.32 8.66 -12.61
CA ALA A 301 0.11 7.84 -12.54
C ALA A 301 -1.09 8.55 -13.18
N TRP A 302 -1.21 9.87 -12.98
CA TRP A 302 -2.24 10.67 -13.64
C TRP A 302 -2.05 10.72 -15.15
N VAL A 303 -0.82 10.98 -15.62
CA VAL A 303 -0.53 10.99 -17.07
C VAL A 303 -0.91 9.65 -17.70
N ARG A 304 -0.49 8.54 -17.09
CA ARG A 304 -0.82 7.19 -17.56
C ARG A 304 -2.33 6.89 -17.48
N TYR A 305 -3.04 7.43 -16.49
CA TYR A 305 -4.49 7.35 -16.40
C TYR A 305 -5.17 8.05 -17.59
N VAL A 306 -4.76 9.28 -17.92
CA VAL A 306 -5.26 9.99 -19.10
C VAL A 306 -4.95 9.23 -20.37
N GLU A 307 -3.72 8.71 -20.51
CA GLU A 307 -3.31 7.96 -21.70
C GLU A 307 -4.17 6.72 -21.94
N ASN A 308 -4.45 5.96 -20.88
CA ASN A 308 -5.16 4.69 -20.95
C ASN A 308 -6.68 4.84 -21.02
N PHE A 309 -7.27 5.74 -20.23
CA PHE A 309 -8.72 5.81 -20.02
C PHE A 309 -9.38 7.02 -20.67
N HIS A 310 -8.65 8.13 -20.85
CA HIS A 310 -9.22 9.36 -21.40
C HIS A 310 -8.30 10.06 -22.41
N PRO A 311 -7.91 9.37 -23.52
CA PRO A 311 -6.96 9.91 -24.48
C PRO A 311 -7.40 11.25 -25.10
N ARG A 312 -8.70 11.54 -25.12
CA ARG A 312 -9.25 12.84 -25.56
C ARG A 312 -8.74 14.04 -24.75
N TRP A 313 -8.34 13.82 -23.48
CA TRP A 313 -7.83 14.88 -22.61
C TRP A 313 -6.32 15.09 -22.74
N ARG A 314 -5.60 14.32 -23.58
CA ARG A 314 -4.15 14.49 -23.79
C ARG A 314 -3.77 15.93 -24.17
N PRO A 315 -4.47 16.64 -25.06
CA PRO A 315 -4.14 18.05 -25.38
C PRO A 315 -4.34 19.02 -24.21
N HIS A 316 -5.10 18.60 -23.19
CA HIS A 316 -5.37 19.40 -21.99
C HIS A 316 -4.31 19.21 -20.91
N VAL A 317 -3.48 18.16 -20.99
CA VAL A 317 -2.35 17.98 -20.08
C VAL A 317 -1.26 19.00 -20.41
N SER A 318 -0.67 19.59 -19.38
CA SER A 318 0.45 20.51 -19.50
C SER A 318 1.63 19.83 -20.23
N THR A 319 2.29 20.58 -21.09
CA THR A 319 3.51 20.14 -21.78
C THR A 319 4.75 20.20 -20.88
N CYS A 320 4.62 20.84 -19.71
CA CYS A 320 5.65 20.97 -18.71
C CYS A 320 6.14 19.58 -18.24
N LYS A 321 7.45 19.44 -18.01
CA LYS A 321 8.02 18.23 -17.40
C LYS A 321 7.72 18.21 -15.90
N SER A 322 7.61 17.02 -15.31
CA SER A 322 7.51 16.89 -13.86
C SER A 322 8.78 17.39 -13.15
N PRO A 323 8.69 17.79 -11.87
CA PRO A 323 9.85 18.30 -11.11
C PRO A 323 11.04 17.33 -11.12
N GLN A 324 10.79 16.03 -11.01
CA GLN A 324 11.80 14.98 -11.06
C GLN A 324 12.54 14.96 -12.41
N GLN A 325 11.79 15.09 -13.52
CA GLN A 325 12.35 15.06 -14.87
C GLN A 325 13.06 16.37 -15.23
N MET A 326 12.54 17.51 -14.75
CA MET A 326 13.22 18.81 -14.86
C MET A 326 14.57 18.80 -14.17
N MET A 327 14.65 18.30 -12.93
CA MET A 327 15.92 18.19 -12.21
C MET A 327 16.92 17.32 -12.96
N GLY A 328 16.47 16.17 -13.48
CA GLY A 328 17.32 15.33 -14.32
C GLY A 328 17.87 16.07 -15.54
N SER A 329 17.07 16.93 -16.16
CA SER A 329 17.51 17.78 -17.28
C SER A 329 18.53 18.83 -16.84
N LEU A 330 18.32 19.50 -15.71
CA LEU A 330 19.24 20.53 -15.21
C LEU A 330 20.59 19.93 -14.79
N ILE A 331 20.56 18.82 -14.05
CA ILE A 331 21.76 18.11 -13.60
C ILE A 331 22.65 17.68 -14.79
N LYS A 332 22.05 17.41 -15.95
CA LYS A 332 22.81 16.90 -17.12
C LYS A 332 23.29 17.97 -18.07
N ASN A 333 22.70 19.17 -18.03
CA ASN A 333 22.95 20.21 -19.04
C ASN A 333 23.43 21.54 -18.43
N VAL A 334 23.23 21.76 -17.14
CA VAL A 334 23.52 23.04 -16.46
C VAL A 334 24.53 22.87 -15.33
N TRP A 335 24.40 21.81 -14.54
CA TRP A 335 25.37 21.43 -13.50
C TRP A 335 26.51 20.58 -14.08
#